data_AF-A0A9E0RG85-F1
#
_entry.id   AF-A0A9E0RG85-F1
#
_cell.length_a   1.000
_cell.length_b   1.000
_cell.length_c   1.000
_cell.angle_alpha   90.00
_cell.angle_beta   90.00
_cell.angle_gamma   90.00
#
_symmetry.space_group_name_H-M   'P 1'
#
loop_
_entity.id
_entity.type
_entity.pdbx_description
1 polymer ?
#
loop_
_entity_poly.entity_id
_entity_poly.type
_entity_poly.pdbx_seq_one_letter_code
_entity_poly.pdbx_strand_id
1 'polypeptide(L)'
;LGAAIDVFPVEPKSNTEEFVSPLREFDNVILTPHVGGSTIEAQENIGREVAEKLAMYSDNGTSVSSVNFPEVALPSHPNQHRLLHIHENVPGVMSEINQVFSENGINVCGQYLQTKEDIGYVVIDVDKAYGELALEKLLQVKGTIRARVLF
;
A
#
# COMPACT_ATOMS: atom_id res chain seq x y z
N LEU A 1 -44.72 4.34 7.53
CA LEU A 1 -43.31 3.91 7.34
C LEU A 1 -42.59 5.02 6.58
N GLY A 2 -41.28 5.20 6.76
CA GLY A 2 -40.43 6.17 6.04
C GLY A 2 -39.01 5.60 5.85
N ALA A 3 -38.09 6.37 5.26
CA ALA A 3 -36.71 5.94 5.00
C ALA A 3 -35.69 7.10 5.12
N ALA A 4 -34.41 6.77 5.27
CA ALA A 4 -33.30 7.71 5.17
C ALA A 4 -32.20 7.11 4.28
N ILE A 5 -31.80 7.82 3.22
CA ILE A 5 -30.87 7.33 2.20
C ILE A 5 -29.79 8.38 1.95
N ASP A 6 -28.52 7.96 2.04
CA ASP A 6 -27.35 8.84 1.85
C ASP A 6 -26.58 8.57 0.55
N VAL A 7 -26.67 7.36 0.01
CA VAL A 7 -25.94 6.94 -1.19
C VAL A 7 -26.89 6.49 -2.29
N PHE A 8 -26.56 6.78 -3.55
CA PHE A 8 -27.42 6.54 -4.71
C PHE A 8 -26.66 5.87 -5.86
N PRO A 9 -27.34 5.12 -6.76
CA PRO A 9 -26.66 4.47 -7.89
C PRO A 9 -25.98 5.45 -8.85
N VAL A 10 -26.54 6.63 -9.01
CA VAL A 10 -25.98 7.74 -9.78
C VAL A 10 -25.99 8.96 -8.89
N GLU A 11 -24.82 9.54 -8.66
CA GLU A 11 -24.63 10.72 -7.82
C GLU A 11 -24.15 11.89 -8.68
N PRO A 12 -24.57 13.13 -8.38
CA PRO A 12 -24.04 14.33 -9.02
C PRO A 12 -22.52 14.37 -8.87
N LYS A 13 -21.80 14.74 -9.94
CA LYS A 13 -20.33 14.85 -9.91
C LYS A 13 -19.85 16.06 -9.11
N SER A 14 -20.74 17.02 -8.87
CA SER A 14 -20.45 18.26 -8.16
C SER A 14 -21.73 18.86 -7.59
N ASN A 15 -21.58 19.83 -6.67
CA ASN A 15 -22.70 20.53 -6.05
C ASN A 15 -23.49 21.43 -7.02
N THR A 16 -23.04 21.61 -8.26
CA THR A 16 -23.71 22.42 -9.29
C THR A 16 -24.59 21.60 -10.22
N GLU A 17 -24.53 20.27 -10.14
CA GLU A 17 -25.36 19.36 -10.93
C GLU A 17 -26.64 19.01 -10.16
N GLU A 18 -27.76 18.89 -10.86
CA GLU A 18 -29.03 18.54 -10.23
C GLU A 18 -29.04 17.08 -9.76
N PHE A 19 -29.42 16.85 -8.51
CA PHE A 19 -29.70 15.51 -8.00
C PHE A 19 -31.07 15.03 -8.48
N VAL A 20 -31.11 13.94 -9.23
CA VAL A 20 -32.35 13.31 -9.72
C VAL A 20 -32.52 11.94 -9.08
N SER A 21 -33.65 11.73 -8.41
CA SER A 21 -34.02 10.44 -7.82
C SER A 21 -35.55 10.34 -7.73
N PRO A 22 -36.15 9.16 -8.02
CA PRO A 22 -37.57 8.92 -7.79
C PRO A 22 -37.98 9.14 -6.33
N LEU A 23 -37.03 9.07 -5.40
CA LEU A 23 -37.28 9.24 -3.98
C LEU A 23 -37.60 10.69 -3.57
N ARG A 24 -37.35 11.68 -4.46
CA ARG A 24 -37.68 13.10 -4.21
C ARG A 24 -39.18 13.36 -4.03
N GLU A 25 -40.03 12.44 -4.47
CA GLU A 25 -41.50 12.57 -4.42
C GLU A 25 -42.10 12.29 -3.02
N PHE A 26 -41.31 11.76 -2.08
CA PHE A 26 -41.80 11.26 -0.80
C PHE A 26 -41.38 12.15 0.38
N ASP A 27 -42.33 12.90 0.96
CA ASP A 27 -42.07 13.80 2.10
C ASP A 27 -41.59 13.08 3.38
N ASN A 28 -41.86 11.78 3.49
CA ASN A 28 -41.44 10.94 4.62
C ASN A 28 -40.10 10.23 4.38
N VAL A 29 -39.30 10.70 3.43
CA VAL A 29 -37.96 10.18 3.11
C VAL A 29 -36.92 11.27 3.29
N ILE A 30 -35.89 10.99 4.09
CA ILE A 30 -34.73 11.86 4.27
C ILE A 30 -33.67 11.48 3.23
N LEU A 31 -33.25 12.44 2.41
CA LEU A 31 -32.20 12.26 1.41
C LEU A 31 -31.01 13.14 1.78
N THR A 32 -29.84 12.55 1.97
CA THR A 32 -28.60 13.27 2.26
C THR A 32 -27.58 13.04 1.14
N PRO A 33 -26.74 14.03 0.79
CA PRO A 33 -25.89 13.96 -0.40
C PRO A 33 -24.54 13.27 -0.13
N HIS A 34 -24.56 11.99 0.25
CA HIS A 34 -23.36 11.19 0.54
C HIS A 34 -22.44 11.84 1.57
N VAL A 35 -23.03 12.25 2.69
CA VAL A 35 -22.34 13.00 3.76
C VAL A 35 -22.23 12.20 5.06
N GLY A 36 -22.56 10.91 5.07
CA GLY A 36 -22.53 10.08 6.27
C GLY A 36 -21.17 10.06 6.98
N GLY A 37 -20.08 10.25 6.24
CA GLY A 37 -18.71 10.39 6.78
C GLY A 37 -18.12 11.80 6.70
N SER A 38 -18.89 12.81 6.29
CA SER A 38 -18.37 14.16 6.02
C SER A 38 -18.38 15.05 7.26
N THR A 39 -17.70 14.63 8.32
CA THR A 39 -17.51 15.42 9.56
C THR A 39 -16.06 15.84 9.75
N ILE A 40 -15.82 16.87 10.57
CA ILE A 40 -14.46 17.35 10.87
C ILE A 40 -13.67 16.27 11.62
N GLU A 41 -14.33 15.53 12.51
CA GLU A 41 -13.74 14.42 13.25
C GLU A 41 -13.36 13.26 12.32
N ALA A 42 -14.18 12.97 11.31
CA ALA A 42 -13.85 11.98 10.30
C ALA A 42 -12.64 12.42 9.46
N GLN A 43 -12.57 13.71 9.06
CA GLN A 43 -11.42 14.25 8.33
C GLN A 43 -10.13 14.22 9.16
N GLU A 44 -10.19 14.51 10.46
CA GLU A 44 -9.04 14.38 11.36
C GLU A 44 -8.54 12.92 11.43
N ASN A 45 -9.46 11.97 11.58
CA ASN A 45 -9.13 10.55 11.62
C ASN A 45 -8.52 10.06 10.29
N ILE A 46 -9.10 10.46 9.15
CA ILE A 46 -8.57 10.13 7.82
C ILE A 46 -7.16 10.70 7.66
N GLY A 47 -6.96 11.97 8.06
CA GLY A 47 -5.66 12.63 7.99
C GLY A 47 -4.60 11.86 8.77
N ARG A 48 -4.91 11.48 10.01
CA ARG A 48 -4.00 10.66 10.84
C ARG A 48 -3.75 9.28 10.24
N GLU A 49 -4.81 8.54 9.90
CA GLU A 49 -4.69 7.16 9.40
C GLU A 49 -3.87 7.08 8.11
N VAL A 50 -4.14 7.97 7.14
CA VAL A 50 -3.42 7.98 5.87
C VAL A 50 -1.97 8.44 6.06
N ALA A 51 -1.73 9.46 6.89
CA ALA A 51 -0.37 9.90 7.19
C ALA A 51 0.46 8.81 7.88
N GLU A 52 -0.13 8.07 8.82
CA GLU A 52 0.51 6.93 9.49
C GLU A 52 0.85 5.82 8.49
N LYS A 53 -0.05 5.49 7.55
CA LYS A 53 0.24 4.50 6.50
C LYS A 53 1.40 4.93 5.59
N LEU A 54 1.42 6.20 5.19
CA LEU A 54 2.52 6.75 4.38
C LEU A 54 3.85 6.74 5.15
N ALA A 55 3.83 7.12 6.43
CA ALA A 55 5.02 7.07 7.28
C ALA A 55 5.52 5.63 7.47
N MET A 56 4.63 4.67 7.76
CA MET A 56 5.01 3.26 7.89
C MET A 56 5.62 2.70 6.60
N TYR A 57 5.01 2.95 5.44
CA TYR A 57 5.60 2.55 4.16
C TYR A 57 6.96 3.21 3.94
N SER A 58 7.07 4.51 4.25
CA SER A 58 8.31 5.26 4.13
C SER A 58 9.44 4.69 4.99
N ASP A 59 9.14 4.32 6.22
CA ASP A 59 10.14 4.09 7.27
C ASP A 59 10.47 2.61 7.45
N ASN A 60 9.50 1.71 7.21
CA ASN A 60 9.71 0.27 7.38
C ASN A 60 9.19 -0.59 6.21
N GLY A 61 8.62 0.03 5.16
CA GLY A 61 8.15 -0.67 3.96
C GLY A 61 6.81 -1.37 4.10
N THR A 62 6.08 -1.18 5.21
CA THR A 62 4.77 -1.81 5.39
C THR A 62 3.76 -1.30 4.37
N SER A 63 3.08 -2.21 3.68
CA SER A 63 2.05 -1.93 2.68
C SER A 63 0.69 -2.52 3.03
N VAL A 64 0.49 -2.95 4.29
CA VAL A 64 -0.80 -3.41 4.80
C VAL A 64 -1.88 -2.35 4.58
N SER A 65 -3.07 -2.78 4.20
CA SER A 65 -4.22 -1.96 3.79
C SER A 65 -4.02 -1.14 2.51
N SER A 66 -2.98 -1.43 1.72
CA SER A 66 -2.87 -0.86 0.38
C SER A 66 -3.98 -1.37 -0.54
N VAL A 67 -4.64 -0.46 -1.24
CA VAL A 67 -5.76 -0.80 -2.14
C VAL A 67 -5.30 -1.42 -3.45
N ASN A 68 -4.05 -1.18 -3.85
CA ASN A 68 -3.53 -1.51 -5.19
C ASN A 68 -2.17 -2.20 -5.18
N PHE A 69 -1.68 -2.64 -4.01
CA PHE A 69 -0.33 -3.19 -3.88
C PHE A 69 -0.33 -4.48 -3.04
N PRO A 70 0.64 -5.40 -3.20
CA PRO A 70 0.76 -6.53 -2.29
C PRO A 70 0.94 -6.04 -0.84
N GLU A 71 0.22 -6.65 0.10
CA GLU A 71 0.24 -6.28 1.51
C GLU A 71 1.37 -7.03 2.23
N VAL A 72 2.35 -6.29 2.71
CA VAL A 72 3.52 -6.84 3.41
C VAL A 72 3.74 -6.05 4.69
N ALA A 73 4.01 -6.76 5.78
CA ALA A 73 4.53 -6.21 7.02
C ALA A 73 5.60 -7.15 7.55
N LEU A 74 6.84 -6.66 7.65
CA LEU A 74 7.93 -7.37 8.30
C LEU A 74 8.28 -6.63 9.60
N PRO A 75 8.19 -7.28 10.78
CA PRO A 75 8.63 -6.66 12.03
C PRO A 75 10.05 -6.12 11.91
N SER A 76 10.32 -4.93 12.46
CA SER A 76 11.66 -4.38 12.44
C SER A 76 12.57 -5.11 13.43
N HIS A 77 13.78 -5.43 12.99
CA HIS A 77 14.80 -6.05 13.82
C HIS A 77 15.95 -5.07 14.07
N PRO A 78 16.50 -4.99 15.29
CA PRO A 78 17.64 -4.13 15.57
C PRO A 78 18.90 -4.60 14.82
N ASN A 79 19.77 -3.67 14.47
CA ASN A 79 21.07 -3.90 13.80
C ASN A 79 21.01 -4.53 12.40
N GLN A 80 19.90 -4.40 11.70
CA GLN A 80 19.74 -4.88 10.33
C GLN A 80 19.53 -3.69 9.38
N HIS A 81 19.84 -3.89 8.10
CA HIS A 81 19.43 -3.00 7.02
C HIS A 81 18.20 -3.55 6.32
N ARG A 82 17.25 -2.67 6.00
CA ARG A 82 16.02 -3.06 5.30
C ARG A 82 16.03 -2.63 3.85
N LEU A 83 15.81 -3.60 2.97
CA LEU A 83 15.62 -3.42 1.54
C LEU A 83 14.19 -3.72 1.13
N LEU A 84 13.67 -2.88 0.25
CA LEU A 84 12.37 -3.03 -0.39
C LEU A 84 12.62 -3.35 -1.87
N HIS A 85 11.97 -4.39 -2.38
CA HIS A 85 12.12 -4.78 -3.78
C HIS A 85 10.76 -5.04 -4.45
N ILE A 86 10.43 -4.20 -5.40
CA ILE A 86 9.22 -4.26 -6.23
C ILE A 86 9.64 -4.79 -7.60
N HIS A 87 8.95 -5.81 -8.09
CA HIS A 87 9.30 -6.51 -9.33
C HIS A 87 8.06 -7.00 -10.07
N GLU A 88 8.24 -7.30 -11.35
CA GLU A 88 7.28 -8.06 -12.14
C GLU A 88 7.15 -9.47 -11.55
N ASN A 89 5.91 -9.97 -11.43
CA ASN A 89 5.61 -11.29 -10.92
C ASN A 89 5.89 -12.37 -11.97
N VAL A 90 7.18 -12.62 -12.24
CA VAL A 90 7.65 -13.62 -13.20
C VAL A 90 8.48 -14.71 -12.51
N PRO A 91 8.42 -15.97 -12.99
CA PRO A 91 9.22 -17.05 -12.42
C PRO A 91 10.71 -16.75 -12.45
N GLY A 92 11.41 -17.06 -11.35
CA GLY A 92 12.87 -16.94 -11.24
C GLY A 92 13.36 -15.68 -10.52
N VAL A 93 12.55 -14.63 -10.37
CA VAL A 93 12.99 -13.37 -9.74
C VAL A 93 13.51 -13.58 -8.32
N MET A 94 12.80 -14.36 -7.49
CA MET A 94 13.29 -14.66 -6.13
C MET A 94 14.57 -15.51 -6.12
N SER A 95 14.79 -16.34 -7.14
CA SER A 95 16.05 -17.08 -7.28
C SER A 95 17.20 -16.13 -7.62
N GLU A 96 17.00 -15.18 -8.55
CA GLU A 96 17.98 -14.15 -8.88
C GLU A 96 18.30 -13.24 -7.68
N ILE A 97 17.28 -12.80 -6.94
CA ILE A 97 17.43 -12.00 -5.71
C ILE A 97 18.28 -12.76 -4.67
N ASN A 98 17.96 -14.02 -4.40
CA ASN A 98 18.72 -14.81 -3.42
C ASN A 98 20.14 -15.12 -3.90
N GLN A 99 20.33 -15.30 -5.21
CA GLN A 99 21.66 -15.48 -5.79
C GLN A 99 22.53 -14.24 -5.61
N VAL A 100 21.97 -13.03 -5.82
CA VAL A 100 22.65 -11.76 -5.54
C VAL A 100 23.17 -11.73 -4.10
N PHE A 101 22.35 -12.09 -3.11
CA PHE A 101 22.81 -12.10 -1.72
C PHE A 101 23.89 -13.16 -1.49
N SER A 102 23.71 -14.38 -2.02
CA SER A 102 24.66 -15.47 -1.84
C SER A 102 26.04 -15.18 -2.46
N GLU A 103 26.10 -14.59 -3.64
CA GLU A 103 27.36 -14.26 -4.34
C GLU A 103 28.16 -13.17 -3.63
N ASN A 104 27.47 -12.28 -2.92
CA ASN A 104 28.08 -11.18 -2.18
C ASN A 104 28.29 -11.51 -0.69
N GLY A 105 28.01 -12.74 -0.27
CA GLY A 105 28.17 -13.17 1.13
C GLY A 105 27.24 -12.44 2.10
N ILE A 106 26.07 -12.00 1.63
CA ILE A 106 25.10 -11.23 2.40
C ILE A 106 24.10 -12.19 3.05
N ASN A 107 24.02 -12.19 4.37
CA ASN A 107 23.04 -12.98 5.09
C ASN A 107 21.67 -12.30 5.12
N VAL A 108 20.61 -13.06 4.87
CA VAL A 108 19.22 -12.60 4.96
C VAL A 108 18.67 -12.98 6.34
N CYS A 109 18.35 -11.98 7.14
CA CYS A 109 17.87 -12.13 8.51
C CYS A 109 16.35 -12.31 8.58
N GLY A 110 15.64 -11.70 7.64
CA GLY A 110 14.20 -11.77 7.53
C GLY A 110 13.78 -11.45 6.10
N GLN A 111 12.73 -12.08 5.63
CA GLN A 111 12.13 -11.74 4.34
C GLN A 111 10.64 -12.01 4.38
N TYR A 112 9.87 -11.15 3.73
CA TYR A 112 8.44 -11.37 3.51
C TYR A 112 8.08 -10.91 2.10
N LEU A 113 7.60 -11.86 1.30
CA LEU A 113 7.16 -11.65 -0.08
C LEU A 113 5.64 -11.79 -0.14
N GLN A 114 5.01 -10.88 -0.87
CA GLN A 114 3.66 -11.07 -1.37
C GLN A 114 3.57 -10.62 -2.82
N THR A 115 2.70 -11.28 -3.59
CA THR A 115 2.44 -10.96 -4.98
C THR A 115 0.97 -10.60 -5.16
N LYS A 116 0.68 -9.67 -6.08
CA LYS A 116 -0.67 -9.29 -6.50
C LYS A 116 -0.63 -9.09 -8.01
N GLU A 117 -1.39 -9.92 -8.73
CA GLU A 117 -1.45 -9.89 -10.19
C GLU A 117 -0.04 -9.98 -10.82
N ASP A 118 0.38 -8.93 -11.51
CA ASP A 118 1.64 -8.79 -12.25
C ASP A 118 2.78 -8.19 -11.38
N ILE A 119 2.53 -7.89 -10.10
CA ILE A 119 3.53 -7.28 -9.21
C ILE A 119 3.87 -8.19 -8.04
N GLY A 120 5.18 -8.34 -7.78
CA GLY A 120 5.73 -8.88 -6.55
C GLY A 120 6.35 -7.78 -5.68
N TYR A 121 6.17 -7.90 -4.37
CA TYR A 121 6.79 -7.02 -3.39
C TYR A 121 7.41 -7.84 -2.27
N VAL A 122 8.72 -7.71 -2.10
CA VAL A 122 9.45 -8.35 -1.01
C VAL A 122 10.16 -7.31 -0.15
N VAL A 123 10.00 -7.44 1.16
CA VAL A 123 10.75 -6.71 2.18
C VAL A 123 11.79 -7.65 2.74
N ILE A 124 13.04 -7.22 2.78
CA ILE A 124 14.20 -8.07 3.09
C ILE A 124 15.05 -7.34 4.13
N ASP A 125 15.33 -8.00 5.23
CA ASP A 125 16.30 -7.56 6.22
C ASP A 125 17.62 -8.31 6.02
N VAL A 126 18.73 -7.57 5.96
CA VAL A 126 20.10 -8.09 5.83
C VAL A 126 21.01 -7.50 6.91
N ASP A 127 22.22 -8.04 7.06
CA ASP A 127 23.21 -7.45 7.96
C ASP A 127 23.64 -6.03 7.52
N LYS A 128 23.83 -5.14 8.50
CA LYS A 128 24.04 -3.69 8.32
C LYS A 128 25.18 -3.30 7.37
N ALA A 129 26.19 -4.15 7.23
CA ALA A 129 27.39 -3.84 6.45
C ALA A 129 27.15 -3.75 4.92
N TYR A 130 25.99 -4.20 4.40
CA TYR A 130 25.84 -4.49 2.97
C TYR A 130 24.71 -3.74 2.25
N GLY A 131 24.07 -2.74 2.86
CA GLY A 131 22.87 -2.09 2.29
C GLY A 131 23.05 -1.49 0.89
N GLU A 132 24.10 -0.70 0.67
CA GLU A 132 24.33 -0.02 -0.63
C GLU A 132 24.68 -1.00 -1.75
N LEU A 133 25.58 -1.95 -1.47
CA LEU A 133 25.96 -3.00 -2.43
C LEU A 133 24.75 -3.87 -2.78
N ALA A 134 23.96 -4.27 -1.79
CA ALA A 134 22.74 -5.04 -2.01
C ALA A 134 21.76 -4.27 -2.91
N LEU A 135 21.54 -2.98 -2.66
CA LEU A 135 20.65 -2.15 -3.46
C LEU A 135 21.11 -2.06 -4.92
N GLU A 136 22.40 -1.79 -5.14
CA GLU A 136 22.97 -1.71 -6.49
C GLU A 136 22.74 -3.00 -7.28
N LYS A 137 22.96 -4.15 -6.64
CA LYS A 137 22.78 -5.46 -7.28
C LYS A 137 21.31 -5.81 -7.50
N LEU A 138 20.42 -5.51 -6.56
CA LEU A 138 18.98 -5.73 -6.72
C LEU A 138 18.39 -4.94 -7.89
N LEU A 139 18.89 -3.73 -8.15
CA LEU A 139 18.48 -2.93 -9.31
C LEU A 139 18.84 -3.57 -10.66
N GLN A 140 19.75 -4.55 -10.68
CA GLN A 140 20.17 -5.27 -11.88
C GLN A 140 19.39 -6.58 -12.11
N VAL A 141 18.58 -7.03 -11.13
CA VAL A 141 17.74 -8.22 -11.26
C VAL A 141 16.72 -8.01 -12.38
N LYS A 142 16.49 -9.05 -13.19
CA LYS A 142 15.54 -8.94 -14.29
C LYS A 142 14.11 -8.85 -13.75
N GLY A 143 13.33 -7.92 -14.30
CA GLY A 143 11.95 -7.66 -13.84
C GLY A 143 11.87 -6.73 -12.64
N THR A 144 12.99 -6.17 -12.14
CA THR A 144 12.95 -5.14 -11.11
C THR A 144 12.24 -3.89 -11.61
N ILE A 145 11.20 -3.47 -10.87
CA ILE A 145 10.47 -2.22 -11.09
C ILE A 145 11.10 -1.12 -10.24
N ARG A 146 11.37 -1.41 -8.96
CA ARG A 146 11.99 -0.46 -8.02
C ARG A 146 12.63 -1.19 -6.85
N ALA A 147 13.79 -0.71 -6.41
CA ALA A 147 14.39 -1.11 -5.14
C ALA A 147 14.72 0.12 -4.28
N ARG A 148 14.69 -0.03 -2.95
CA ARG A 148 15.03 1.03 -1.99
C ARG A 148 15.66 0.43 -0.72
N VAL A 149 16.65 1.12 -0.17
CA VAL A 149 17.14 0.90 1.21
C VAL A 149 16.47 1.90 2.15
N LEU A 150 16.08 1.45 3.35
CA LEU A 150 15.42 2.31 4.35
C LEU A 150 16.38 2.80 5.43
N PHE A 151 17.09 1.90 6.09
CA PHE A 151 17.97 2.17 7.23
C PHE A 151 19.05 1.11 7.34
#